data_AF-A0A8C7M7D7-F1
#
_entry.id   AF-A0A8C7M7D7-F1
#
_cell.length_a   1.000
_cell.length_b   1.000
_cell.length_c   1.000
_cell.angle_alpha   90.00
_cell.angle_beta   90.00
_cell.angle_gamma   90.00
#
_symmetry.space_group_name_H-M   'P 1'
#
loop_
_entity.id
_entity.type
_entity.pdbx_description
1 polymer ?
#
loop_
_entity_poly.entity_id
_entity_poly.type
_entity_poly.pdbx_seq_one_letter_code
_entity_poly.pdbx_strand_id
1 'polypeptide(L)'
;MDTLCGLYLCGFLIFTVVSSDCPQVQCVEQYIAQQADELTLEPTEIINVVRKTNEGLYEGIRLSDGQKGWFPVENVLEITNEHVRRRNLRERYRVIQAASIVTNKVKTLP
;
A
#
# COMPACT_ATOMS: atom_id res chain seq x y z
N MET A 1 21.08 -7.58 -3.04
CA MET A 1 21.35 -6.17 -3.37
C MET A 1 20.02 -5.46 -3.62
N ASP A 2 19.02 -5.71 -2.77
CA ASP A 2 18.78 -4.97 -1.52
C ASP A 2 18.23 -3.57 -1.81
N THR A 3 17.08 -3.52 -2.49
CA THR A 3 16.33 -2.28 -2.67
C THR A 3 15.59 -2.00 -1.36
N LEU A 4 16.33 -1.47 -0.39
CA LEU A 4 15.75 -0.75 0.74
C LEU A 4 14.73 0.24 0.18
N CYS A 5 13.46 0.11 0.57
CA CYS A 5 12.45 1.15 0.42
C CYS A 5 12.92 2.40 1.19
N GLY A 6 13.85 3.13 0.60
CA GLY A 6 14.48 4.30 1.19
C GLY A 6 13.48 5.44 1.29
N LEU A 7 13.40 6.02 2.48
CA LEU A 7 12.79 7.32 2.74
C LEU A 7 13.52 8.37 1.88
N TYR A 8 12.97 8.72 0.71
CA TYR A 8 13.46 9.88 -0.03
C TYR A 8 12.92 11.14 0.64
N LEU A 9 13.77 11.76 1.46
CA LEU A 9 13.63 13.14 1.93
C LEU A 9 13.70 14.08 0.72
N CYS A 10 12.55 14.35 0.09
CA CYS A 10 12.39 15.50 -0.78
C CYS A 10 11.17 16.30 -0.32
N GLY A 11 11.40 17.28 0.55
CA GLY A 11 10.50 18.41 0.80
C GLY A 11 9.06 18.08 1.27
N PHE A 12 8.88 17.95 2.58
CA PHE A 12 7.64 18.29 3.31
C PHE A 12 6.31 17.57 3.00
N LEU A 13 6.32 16.38 2.38
CA LEU A 13 5.18 15.46 2.46
C LEU A 13 5.71 14.03 2.64
N ILE A 14 5.31 13.36 3.72
CA ILE A 14 5.55 11.92 3.93
C ILE A 14 4.66 11.17 2.94
N PHE A 15 5.02 11.18 1.66
CA PHE A 15 4.60 10.14 0.73
C PHE A 15 5.66 9.07 0.84
N THR A 16 5.29 7.92 1.39
CA THR A 16 6.05 6.69 1.13
C THR A 16 6.16 6.58 -0.39
N VAL A 17 7.37 6.80 -0.93
CA VAL A 17 7.63 6.65 -2.36
C VAL A 17 7.54 5.16 -2.63
N VAL A 18 6.35 4.74 -2.98
CA VAL A 18 6.06 3.45 -3.56
C VAL A 18 6.65 3.52 -4.97
N SER A 19 7.92 3.12 -5.11
CA SER A 19 8.56 3.02 -6.42
C SER A 19 7.80 2.02 -7.28
N SER A 20 7.87 2.14 -8.60
CA SER A 20 7.32 1.15 -9.54
C SER A 20 7.88 -0.27 -9.35
N ASP A 21 8.90 -0.42 -8.51
CA ASP A 21 9.63 -1.65 -8.24
C ASP A 21 9.22 -2.34 -6.94
N CYS A 22 8.40 -1.71 -6.07
CA CYS A 22 7.98 -2.37 -4.84
C CYS A 22 7.10 -3.60 -5.17
N PRO A 23 7.29 -4.75 -4.50
CA PRO A 23 6.42 -5.90 -4.67
C PRO A 23 4.99 -5.53 -4.24
N GLN A 24 4.00 -5.99 -5.02
CA GLN A 24 2.60 -5.83 -4.67
C GLN A 24 1.96 -7.19 -4.48
N VAL A 25 1.01 -7.26 -3.55
CA VAL A 25 0.19 -8.43 -3.33
C VAL A 25 -1.29 -8.03 -3.37
N GLN A 26 -2.13 -8.98 -3.77
CA GLN A 26 -3.58 -8.87 -3.70
C GLN A 26 -4.09 -9.81 -2.62
N CYS A 27 -4.96 -9.31 -1.75
CA CYS A 27 -5.71 -10.15 -0.83
C CYS A 27 -6.69 -11.04 -1.62
N VAL A 28 -6.60 -12.34 -1.41
CA VAL A 28 -7.49 -13.34 -2.02
C VAL A 28 -8.45 -13.96 -1.03
N GLU A 29 -8.10 -13.92 0.26
CA GLU A 29 -8.92 -14.42 1.35
C GLU A 29 -8.92 -13.42 2.51
N GLN A 30 -10.10 -13.14 3.05
CA GLN A 30 -10.27 -12.17 4.13
C GLN A 30 -9.40 -12.53 5.33
N TYR A 31 -8.77 -11.51 5.93
CA TYR A 31 -8.02 -11.65 7.17
C TYR A 31 -8.47 -10.59 8.16
N ILE A 32 -8.76 -10.99 9.41
CA ILE A 32 -9.11 -10.06 10.47
C ILE A 32 -7.90 -9.93 11.40
N ALA A 33 -7.41 -8.70 11.59
CA ALA A 33 -6.31 -8.41 12.49
C ALA A 33 -6.64 -8.90 13.91
N GLN A 34 -5.72 -9.68 14.48
CA GLN A 34 -5.76 -10.21 15.82
C GLN A 34 -4.92 -9.36 16.78
N GLN A 35 -3.90 -8.67 16.26
CA GLN A 35 -3.03 -7.76 17.01
C GLN A 35 -3.13 -6.31 16.50
N ALA A 36 -2.68 -5.37 17.33
CA ALA A 36 -2.80 -3.93 17.02
C ALA A 36 -1.89 -3.46 15.88
N ASP A 37 -0.83 -4.20 15.59
CA ASP A 37 0.10 -3.95 14.49
C ASP A 37 -0.24 -4.74 13.23
N GLU A 38 -1.27 -5.59 13.27
CA GLU A 38 -1.79 -6.32 12.12
C GLU A 38 -2.80 -5.49 11.33
N LEU A 39 -2.89 -5.81 10.03
CA LEU A 39 -3.73 -5.15 9.06
C LEU A 39 -4.86 -6.11 8.65
N THR A 40 -6.10 -5.76 8.96
CA THR A 40 -7.28 -6.46 8.42
C THR A 40 -7.24 -6.37 6.89
N LEU A 41 -7.53 -7.46 6.17
CA LEU A 41 -7.54 -7.48 4.71
C LEU A 41 -8.91 -7.92 4.21
N GLU A 42 -9.43 -7.21 3.22
CA GLU A 42 -10.60 -7.61 2.45
C GLU A 42 -10.19 -8.18 1.08
N PRO A 43 -10.91 -9.17 0.53
CA PRO A 43 -10.63 -9.68 -0.81
C PRO A 43 -10.56 -8.55 -1.83
N THR A 44 -9.61 -8.66 -2.77
CA THR A 44 -9.27 -7.67 -3.81
C THR A 44 -8.48 -6.44 -3.35
N GLU A 45 -8.25 -6.26 -2.05
CA GLU A 45 -7.36 -5.19 -1.59
C GLU A 45 -5.93 -5.40 -2.09
N ILE A 46 -5.29 -4.30 -2.51
CA ILE A 46 -3.93 -4.28 -3.01
C ILE A 46 -3.01 -3.66 -1.95
N ILE A 47 -1.91 -4.36 -1.67
CA ILE A 47 -0.95 -3.98 -0.64
C ILE A 47 0.44 -3.91 -1.25
N ASN A 48 1.17 -2.83 -0.97
CA ASN A 48 2.58 -2.76 -1.26
C ASN A 48 3.36 -3.44 -0.13
N VAL A 49 4.20 -4.40 -0.48
CA VAL A 49 5.03 -5.11 0.49
C VAL A 49 6.23 -4.23 0.83
N VAL A 50 6.37 -3.91 2.12
CA VAL A 50 7.50 -3.17 2.69
C VAL A 50 8.57 -4.15 3.18
N ARG A 51 8.16 -5.25 3.80
CA ARG A 51 9.06 -6.26 4.37
C ARG A 51 8.43 -7.65 4.30
N LYS A 52 9.25 -8.67 4.02
CA LYS A 52 8.90 -10.09 4.12
C LYS A 52 9.64 -10.71 5.30
N THR A 53 8.98 -11.52 6.12
CA THR A 53 9.63 -12.32 7.17
C THR A 53 9.68 -13.79 6.76
N ASN A 54 10.56 -14.56 7.41
CA ASN A 54 10.65 -16.01 7.20
C ASN A 54 9.55 -16.77 7.96
N GLU A 55 8.76 -16.07 8.76
CA GLU A 55 7.69 -16.62 9.62
C GLU A 55 6.33 -16.62 8.91
N GLY A 56 6.28 -16.25 7.64
CA GLY A 56 5.03 -16.22 6.87
C GLY A 56 4.18 -14.97 7.12
N LEU A 57 4.79 -13.89 7.61
CA LEU A 57 4.15 -12.57 7.73
C LEU A 57 4.82 -11.56 6.81
N TYR A 58 4.00 -10.74 6.16
CA TYR A 58 4.43 -9.57 5.40
C TYR A 58 4.01 -8.30 6.12
N GLU A 59 4.89 -7.30 6.09
CA GLU A 59 4.56 -5.93 6.45
C GLU A 59 4.28 -5.17 5.17
N GLY A 60 3.18 -4.40 5.13
CA GLY A 60 2.83 -3.66 3.93
C GLY A 60 1.97 -2.44 4.19
N ILE A 61 1.75 -1.68 3.12
CA ILE A 61 0.90 -0.47 3.11
C ILE A 61 -0.24 -0.70 2.14
N ARG A 62 -1.47 -0.65 2.64
CA ARG A 62 -2.67 -0.80 1.82
C ARG A 62 -2.83 0.40 0.89
N LEU A 63 -3.20 0.15 -0.37
CA LEU A 63 -3.31 1.21 -1.36
C LEU A 63 -4.54 2.12 -1.17
N SER A 64 -5.62 1.59 -0.60
CA SER A 64 -6.92 2.27 -0.49
C SER A 64 -6.91 3.41 0.52
N ASP A 65 -6.37 3.16 1.71
CA ASP A 65 -6.36 4.11 2.85
C ASP A 65 -4.95 4.51 3.29
N GLY A 66 -3.91 3.80 2.84
CA GLY A 66 -2.53 4.03 3.26
C GLY A 66 -2.17 3.43 4.63
N GLN A 67 -3.03 2.61 5.23
CA GLN A 67 -2.75 1.95 6.51
C GLN A 67 -1.59 0.97 6.37
N LYS A 68 -0.73 0.93 7.39
CA LYS A 68 0.43 0.06 7.46
C LYS A 68 0.23 -0.98 8.56
N GLY A 69 0.56 -2.23 8.29
CA GLY A 69 0.55 -3.29 9.29
C GLY A 69 1.01 -4.63 8.75
N TRP A 70 0.97 -5.63 9.62
CA TRP A 70 1.35 -7.01 9.34
C TRP A 70 0.16 -7.83 8.84
N PHE A 71 0.42 -8.78 7.95
CA PHE A 71 -0.59 -9.73 7.49
C PHE A 71 0.05 -11.05 7.05
N PRO A 72 -0.67 -12.16 7.14
CA PRO A 72 -0.17 -13.47 6.74
C PRO A 72 -0.05 -13.61 5.23
N VAL A 73 0.96 -14.36 4.81
CA VAL A 73 1.25 -14.62 3.39
C VAL A 73 0.19 -15.50 2.74
N GLU A 74 -0.46 -16.37 3.51
CA GLU A 74 -1.47 -17.31 3.00
C GLU A 74 -2.72 -16.60 2.46
N ASN A 75 -3.05 -15.43 2.99
CA ASN A 75 -4.21 -14.64 2.59
C ASN A 75 -3.98 -13.81 1.31
N VAL A 76 -2.76 -13.80 0.77
CA VAL A 76 -2.38 -12.91 -0.32
C VAL A 76 -1.68 -13.63 -1.48
N LEU A 77 -1.83 -13.10 -2.69
CA LEU A 77 -1.08 -13.54 -3.86
C LEU A 77 -0.20 -12.42 -4.41
N GLU A 78 1.02 -12.75 -4.79
CA GLU A 78 1.95 -11.79 -5.38
C GLU A 78 1.52 -11.40 -6.80
N ILE A 79 1.49 -10.09 -7.05
CA ILE A 79 1.20 -9.50 -8.35
C ILE A 79 2.51 -9.45 -9.13
N THR A 80 2.79 -10.50 -9.89
CA THR A 80 4.01 -10.64 -10.69
C THR A 80 3.95 -9.89 -12.01
N ASN A 81 2.75 -9.59 -12.52
CA ASN A 81 2.58 -8.90 -13.79
C ASN A 81 2.91 -7.40 -13.65
N GLU A 82 4.03 -6.99 -14.23
CA GLU A 82 4.54 -5.62 -14.18
C GLU A 82 3.54 -4.57 -14.70
N HIS A 83 2.75 -4.90 -15.74
CA HIS A 83 1.72 -4.01 -16.27
C HIS A 83 0.62 -3.74 -15.25
N VAL A 84 0.25 -4.77 -14.49
CA VAL A 84 -0.73 -4.67 -13.40
C VAL A 84 -0.17 -3.80 -12.28
N ARG A 85 1.07 -4.02 -11.86
CA ARG A 85 1.72 -3.19 -10.83
C ARG A 85 1.73 -1.70 -11.20
N ARG A 86 2.16 -1.39 -12.43
CA ARG A 86 2.17 -0.01 -12.95
C ARG A 86 0.77 0.60 -13.01
N ARG A 87 -0.26 -0.18 -13.34
CA ARG A 87 -1.65 0.27 -13.36
C ARG A 87 -2.14 0.63 -11.95
N ASN A 88 -1.93 -0.25 -10.97
CA ASN A 88 -2.33 -0.03 -9.58
C ASN A 88 -1.72 1.26 -9.02
N LEU A 89 -0.45 1.52 -9.31
CA LEU A 89 0.22 2.75 -8.88
C LEU A 89 -0.43 4.01 -9.49
N ARG A 90 -0.72 3.98 -10.80
CA ARG A 90 -1.40 5.09 -11.50
C ARG A 90 -2.79 5.35 -10.94
N GLU A 91 -3.54 4.30 -10.65
CA GLU A 91 -4.88 4.42 -10.06
C GLU A 91 -4.82 5.03 -8.66
N ARG A 92 -3.88 4.59 -7.81
CA ARG A 92 -3.63 5.21 -6.51
C ARG A 92 -3.37 6.72 -6.62
N TYR A 93 -2.46 7.13 -7.52
CA TYR A 93 -2.15 8.54 -7.73
C TYR A 93 -3.37 9.35 -8.17
N ARG A 94 -4.22 8.81 -9.05
CA ARG A 94 -5.46 9.47 -9.47
C ARG A 94 -6.41 9.69 -8.30
N VAL A 95 -6.61 8.68 -7.45
CA VAL A 95 -7.48 8.77 -6.26
C VAL A 95 -6.94 9.81 -5.28
N ILE A 96 -5.63 9.82 -5.01
CA ILE A 96 -5.01 10.77 -4.10
C ILE A 96 -5.12 12.22 -4.62
N GLN A 97 -4.90 12.44 -5.92
CA GLN A 97 -5.09 13.77 -6.52
C GLN A 97 -6.56 14.21 -6.47
N ALA A 98 -7.50 13.31 -6.73
CA ALA A 98 -8.92 13.63 -6.60
C ALA A 98 -9.28 14.00 -5.15
N ALA A 99 -8.79 13.23 -4.17
CA ALA A 99 -9.00 13.51 -2.75
C ALA A 99 -8.35 14.84 -2.31
N SER A 100 -7.17 15.19 -2.83
CA SER A 100 -6.53 16.47 -2.51
C SER A 100 -7.29 17.67 -3.09
N ILE A 101 -7.91 17.52 -4.26
CA ILE A 101 -8.79 18.55 -4.84
C ILE A 101 -10.05 18.75 -3.98
N VAL A 102 -10.65 17.66 -3.48
CA VAL A 102 -11.83 17.72 -2.60
C VAL A 102 -11.49 18.41 -1.28
N THR A 103 -10.39 18.03 -0.63
CA THR A 103 -9.98 18.65 0.65
C THR A 103 -9.62 20.14 0.51
N ASN A 104 -9.07 20.57 -0.63
CA ASN A 104 -8.82 21.99 -0.90
C ASN A 104 -10.10 22.79 -1.15
N LYS A 105 -11.15 22.18 -1.73
CA LYS A 105 -12.48 22.80 -1.85
C LYS A 105 -13.18 22.94 -0.49
N VAL A 106 -13.06 21.94 0.37
CA VAL A 106 -13.67 21.98 1.73
C VAL A 106 -13.03 23.08 2.59
N LYS A 107 -11.72 23.34 2.43
CA LYS A 107 -11.01 24.42 3.14
C LYS A 107 -11.30 25.83 2.62
N THR A 108 -11.93 25.97 1.45
CA THR A 108 -12.23 27.27 0.81
C THR A 108 -13.72 27.64 0.85
N LEU A 109 -14.55 26.84 1.53
CA LEU A 109 -15.92 27.22 1.90
C LEU A 109 -15.88 28.08 3.18
N PRO A 110 -16.49 29.28 3.19
CA PRO A 110 -16.55 30.15 4.35
C PRO A 110 -17.43 29.60 5.48
#